data_AF-A0A2E8S362-F1
#
_entry.id   AF-A0A2E8S362-F1
#
_cell.length_a   1.000
_cell.length_b   1.000
_cell.length_c   1.000
_cell.angle_alpha   90.00
_cell.angle_beta   90.00
_cell.angle_gamma   90.00
#
_symmetry.space_group_name_H-M   'P 1'
#
loop_
_entity.id
_entity.type
_entity.pdbx_description
1 polymer ?
#
loop_
_entity_poly.entity_id
_entity_poly.type
_entity_poly.pdbx_seq_one_letter_code
_entity_poly.pdbx_strand_id
1 'polypeptide(L)'
;MGSDLKFSYRAAGFAPNVEGPPHWRIKKHRGFIRVRFQGKKSFKFRAAGAQMGQSAHTYVDLVINGKRYWSGRYIDRRWQWYTIPKHLLSKGKNEVRVILNGPNPISIDQIRVTGSSRSQKAKGRKKGSSKKRG
;
A
#
# COMPACT_ATOMS: atom_id res chain seq x y z
N MET A 1 7.28 2.01 19.09
CA MET A 1 6.84 0.92 18.17
C MET A 1 7.32 1.26 16.77
N GLY A 2 8.46 0.70 16.35
CA GLY A 2 9.00 0.94 15.01
C GLY A 2 8.01 0.50 13.93
N SER A 3 7.87 1.30 12.88
CA SER A 3 7.05 0.95 11.72
C SER A 3 7.65 -0.30 11.07
N ASP A 4 6.98 -1.44 11.24
CA ASP A 4 7.30 -2.74 10.64
C ASP A 4 7.08 -2.77 9.11
N LEU A 5 7.32 -1.63 8.44
CA LEU A 5 7.10 -1.41 7.02
C LEU A 5 8.44 -1.49 6.29
N LYS A 6 8.61 -2.52 5.47
CA LYS A 6 9.81 -2.69 4.64
C LYS A 6 9.48 -2.38 3.19
N PHE A 7 10.23 -1.46 2.60
CA PHE A 7 10.11 -1.05 1.20
C PHE A 7 11.24 -1.65 0.38
N SER A 8 10.95 -2.08 -0.84
CA SER A 8 11.96 -2.53 -1.81
C SER A 8 11.41 -2.39 -3.21
N TYR A 9 12.27 -2.26 -4.21
CA TYR A 9 11.87 -1.96 -5.57
C TYR A 9 12.83 -2.54 -6.60
N ARG A 10 12.37 -2.65 -7.85
CA ARG A 10 13.19 -3.03 -9.01
C ARG A 10 12.78 -2.19 -10.21
N ALA A 11 13.75 -1.64 -10.93
CA ALA A 11 13.52 -0.75 -12.08
C ALA A 11 12.52 0.37 -11.78
N ALA A 12 12.59 0.87 -10.54
CA ALA A 12 11.88 2.04 -10.07
C ALA A 12 12.89 3.02 -9.47
N GLY A 13 12.57 4.31 -9.53
CA GLY A 13 13.38 5.36 -8.94
C GLY A 13 12.50 6.45 -8.38
N PHE A 14 13.00 7.18 -7.39
CA PHE A 14 12.33 8.36 -6.87
C PHE A 14 12.56 9.54 -7.80
N ALA A 15 11.48 10.22 -8.18
CA ALA A 15 11.50 11.42 -9.00
C ALA A 15 11.09 12.63 -8.14
N PRO A 16 12.05 13.47 -7.72
CA PRO A 16 11.73 14.70 -7.03
C PRO A 16 11.20 15.74 -8.04
N ASN A 17 9.92 16.05 -7.99
CA ASN A 17 9.29 17.24 -8.60
C ASN A 17 9.34 17.42 -10.14
N VAL A 18 9.86 16.49 -10.93
CA VAL A 18 9.99 16.68 -12.40
C VAL A 18 8.64 16.61 -13.14
N GLU A 19 7.63 15.92 -12.59
CA GLU A 19 6.32 15.70 -13.25
C GLU A 19 5.17 15.65 -12.22
N GLY A 20 5.13 16.62 -11.30
CA GLY A 20 4.14 16.69 -10.21
C GLY A 20 4.74 16.44 -8.81
N PRO A 21 3.93 16.11 -7.79
CA PRO A 21 4.44 15.91 -6.43
C PRO A 21 5.51 14.80 -6.39
N PRO A 22 6.43 14.81 -5.40
CA PRO A 22 7.47 13.80 -5.30
C PRO A 22 6.89 12.39 -5.32
N HIS A 23 7.39 11.52 -6.20
CA HIS A 23 6.81 10.20 -6.40
C HIS A 23 7.84 9.15 -6.78
N TRP A 24 7.53 7.90 -6.49
CA TRP A 24 8.23 6.75 -7.06
C TRP A 24 7.72 6.47 -8.46
N ARG A 25 8.62 6.23 -9.41
CA ARG A 25 8.28 5.89 -10.78
C ARG A 25 8.84 4.53 -11.16
N ILE A 26 7.99 3.61 -11.60
CA ILE A 26 8.40 2.32 -12.16
C ILE A 26 8.50 2.49 -13.68
N LYS A 27 9.69 2.34 -14.26
CA LYS A 27 9.98 2.75 -15.64
C LYS A 27 10.11 1.59 -16.64
N LYS A 28 10.37 0.37 -16.17
CA LYS A 28 10.57 -0.80 -17.05
C LYS A 28 9.51 -1.85 -16.82
N HIS A 29 9.09 -2.52 -17.90
CA HIS A 29 8.21 -3.68 -17.84
C HIS A 29 8.72 -4.70 -16.81
N ARG A 30 7.81 -5.24 -15.98
CA ARG A 30 8.10 -6.11 -14.83
C ARG A 30 8.94 -5.47 -13.71
N GLY A 31 9.19 -4.17 -13.77
CA GLY A 31 9.63 -3.39 -12.61
C GLY A 31 8.55 -3.39 -11.54
N PHE A 32 8.94 -3.21 -10.28
CA PHE A 32 7.99 -3.26 -9.18
C PHE A 32 8.35 -2.33 -8.01
N ILE A 33 7.31 -2.03 -7.23
CA ILE A 33 7.42 -1.55 -5.86
C ILE A 33 6.80 -2.60 -4.94
N ARG A 34 7.54 -3.00 -3.92
CA ARG A 34 7.15 -4.01 -2.94
C ARG A 34 7.12 -3.41 -1.54
N VAL A 35 6.01 -3.60 -0.86
CA VAL A 35 5.81 -3.19 0.53
C VAL A 35 5.47 -4.41 1.37
N ARG A 36 6.24 -4.63 2.44
CA ARG A 36 5.96 -5.67 3.43
C ARG A 36 5.57 -5.03 4.75
N PHE A 37 4.57 -5.59 5.42
CA PHE A 37 4.10 -5.10 6.71
C PHE A 37 3.47 -6.21 7.57
N GLN A 38 3.40 -6.00 8.87
CA GLN A 38 2.75 -6.91 9.82
C GLN A 38 1.32 -6.46 10.16
N GLY A 39 0.43 -7.43 10.39
CA GLY A 39 -0.92 -7.24 10.90
C GLY A 39 -2.00 -7.08 9.84
N LYS A 40 -3.27 -7.30 10.24
CA LYS A 40 -4.45 -7.09 9.40
C LYS A 40 -4.79 -5.60 9.28
N LYS A 41 -3.96 -4.89 8.52
CA LYS A 41 -4.06 -3.44 8.25
C LYS A 41 -4.84 -3.20 6.96
N SER A 42 -5.35 -1.99 6.75
CA SER A 42 -5.82 -1.55 5.44
C SER A 42 -4.63 -1.05 4.63
N PHE A 43 -4.60 -1.35 3.33
CA PHE A 43 -3.56 -0.89 2.41
C PHE A 43 -4.20 -0.13 1.27
N LYS A 44 -3.72 1.08 1.01
CA LYS A 44 -4.07 1.84 -0.20
C LYS A 44 -2.86 2.59 -0.71
N PHE A 45 -2.81 2.81 -2.01
CA PHE A 45 -1.76 3.58 -2.65
C PHE A 45 -2.38 4.57 -3.63
N ARG A 46 -1.76 5.73 -3.78
CA ARG A 46 -2.17 6.74 -4.76
C ARG A 46 -1.20 6.66 -5.93
N ALA A 47 -1.75 6.53 -7.13
CA ALA A 47 -0.98 6.34 -8.33
C ALA A 47 -1.60 7.06 -9.53
N ALA A 48 -0.75 7.33 -10.52
CA ALA A 48 -1.09 7.86 -11.82
C ALA A 48 -0.28 7.11 -12.90
N GLY A 49 -0.93 6.79 -14.01
CA GLY A 49 -0.27 6.30 -15.21
C GLY A 49 0.46 7.43 -15.94
N ALA A 50 1.53 7.09 -16.64
CA ALA A 50 2.21 8.06 -17.50
C ALA A 50 1.45 8.26 -18.82
N GLN A 51 1.49 9.50 -19.32
CA GLN A 51 1.09 9.81 -20.69
C GLN A 51 2.36 9.86 -21.54
N MET A 52 2.51 8.94 -22.50
CA MET A 52 3.56 9.01 -23.52
C MET A 52 2.90 9.20 -24.88
N GLY A 53 3.08 10.38 -25.49
CA GLY A 53 2.45 10.74 -26.76
C GLY A 53 0.91 10.75 -26.66
N GLN A 54 0.25 10.11 -27.63
CA GLN A 54 -1.22 10.03 -27.71
C GLN A 54 -1.84 8.83 -26.99
N SER A 55 -1.04 7.91 -26.44
CA SER A 55 -1.52 6.70 -25.75
C SER A 55 -1.22 6.77 -24.25
N ALA A 56 -2.23 7.04 -23.44
CA ALA A 56 -2.14 7.12 -21.97
C ALA A 56 -2.60 5.80 -21.31
N HIS A 57 -1.94 4.69 -21.66
CA HIS A 57 -2.30 3.39 -21.11
C HIS A 57 -1.18 2.78 -20.28
N THR A 58 -1.29 2.92 -18.96
CA THR A 58 -0.46 2.22 -17.99
C THR A 58 -1.25 1.04 -17.44
N TYR A 59 -0.67 -0.15 -17.49
CA TYR A 59 -1.25 -1.36 -16.94
C TYR A 59 -0.35 -1.93 -15.86
N VAL A 60 -0.96 -2.46 -14.79
CA VAL A 60 -0.21 -3.07 -13.68
C VAL A 60 -0.79 -4.40 -13.25
N ASP A 61 0.09 -5.27 -12.78
CA ASP A 61 -0.32 -6.41 -11.96
C ASP A 61 -0.20 -6.03 -10.48
N LEU A 62 -1.16 -6.49 -9.68
CA LEU A 62 -1.12 -6.36 -8.23
C LEU A 62 -1.02 -7.76 -7.62
N VAL A 63 0.08 -8.04 -6.94
CA VAL A 63 0.30 -9.32 -6.26
C VAL A 63 0.28 -9.10 -4.75
N ILE A 64 -0.56 -9.86 -4.05
CA ILE A 64 -0.78 -9.76 -2.61
C ILE A 64 -0.50 -11.13 -2.01
N ASN A 65 0.44 -11.21 -1.06
CA ASN A 65 0.84 -12.45 -0.39
C ASN A 65 1.15 -13.60 -1.36
N GLY A 66 1.82 -13.27 -2.47
CA GLY A 66 2.18 -14.23 -3.53
C GLY A 66 1.09 -14.53 -4.54
N LYS A 67 -0.17 -14.13 -4.29
CA LYS A 67 -1.30 -14.34 -5.21
C LYS A 67 -1.56 -13.11 -6.07
N ARG A 68 -1.75 -13.30 -7.37
CA ARG A 68 -2.11 -12.21 -8.28
C ARG A 68 -3.59 -11.85 -8.05
N TYR A 69 -3.84 -10.59 -7.71
CA TYR A 69 -5.17 -10.02 -7.52
C TYR A 69 -5.63 -9.21 -8.73
N TRP A 70 -4.74 -8.39 -9.30
CA TRP A 70 -4.95 -7.76 -10.61
C TRP A 70 -3.96 -8.32 -11.64
N SER A 71 -4.45 -8.52 -12.86
CA SER A 71 -3.67 -8.87 -14.02
C SER A 71 -3.96 -7.84 -15.11
N GLY A 72 -3.00 -6.97 -15.43
CA GLY A 72 -3.16 -5.94 -16.46
C GLY A 72 -4.24 -4.90 -16.13
N ARG A 73 -4.37 -4.45 -14.88
CA ARG A 73 -5.33 -3.40 -14.52
C ARG A 73 -4.89 -2.06 -15.10
N TYR A 74 -5.78 -1.40 -15.83
CA TYR A 74 -5.58 -0.03 -16.30
C TYR A 74 -5.48 0.96 -15.13
N ILE A 75 -4.50 1.85 -15.20
CA ILE A 75 -4.24 2.93 -14.25
C ILE A 75 -4.38 4.25 -15.00
N ASP A 76 -5.35 5.06 -14.56
CA ASP A 76 -5.64 6.36 -15.16
C ASP A 76 -4.47 7.34 -15.00
N ARG A 77 -4.35 8.30 -15.92
CA ARG A 77 -3.34 9.37 -15.85
C ARG A 77 -3.53 10.33 -14.68
N ARG A 78 -4.75 10.42 -14.13
CA ARG A 78 -5.07 11.23 -12.96
C ARG A 78 -4.68 10.47 -11.70
N TRP A 79 -4.19 11.20 -10.71
CA TRP A 79 -3.89 10.65 -9.39
C TRP A 79 -5.16 10.12 -8.72
N GLN A 80 -5.19 8.82 -8.46
CA GLN A 80 -6.34 8.16 -7.82
C GLN A 80 -5.89 7.18 -6.74
N TRP A 81 -6.76 6.98 -5.74
CA TRP A 81 -6.53 6.02 -4.67
C TRP A 81 -6.98 4.62 -5.08
N TYR A 82 -6.06 3.67 -4.98
CA TYR A 82 -6.30 2.25 -5.20
C TYR A 82 -6.29 1.55 -3.83
N THR A 83 -7.44 1.03 -3.43
CA THR A 83 -7.61 0.36 -2.14
C THR A 83 -7.58 -1.15 -2.30
N ILE A 84 -6.75 -1.82 -1.49
CA ILE A 84 -6.70 -3.27 -1.45
C ILE A 84 -7.76 -3.79 -0.47
N PRO A 85 -8.64 -4.73 -0.89
CA PRO A 85 -9.60 -5.33 0.00
C PRO A 85 -8.94 -5.98 1.23
N LYS A 86 -9.40 -5.62 2.42
CA LYS A 86 -8.82 -6.07 3.70
C LYS A 86 -8.88 -7.59 3.90
N HIS A 87 -9.78 -8.29 3.20
CA HIS A 87 -9.88 -9.75 3.26
C HIS A 87 -8.71 -10.48 2.57
N LEU A 88 -7.99 -9.81 1.66
CA LEU A 88 -6.78 -10.35 1.01
C LEU A 88 -5.53 -10.25 1.91
N LEU A 89 -5.65 -9.55 3.04
CA LEU A 89 -4.57 -9.31 3.99
C LEU A 89 -4.72 -10.20 5.23
N SER A 90 -3.59 -10.77 5.65
CA SER A 90 -3.50 -11.67 6.79
C SER A 90 -3.33 -10.92 8.11
N LYS A 91 -3.55 -11.61 9.24
CA LYS A 91 -3.20 -11.09 10.58
C LYS A 91 -1.70 -11.08 10.85
N GLY A 92 -0.89 -11.77 10.04
CA GLY A 92 0.56 -11.88 10.19
C GLY A 92 1.31 -11.01 9.18
N LYS A 93 2.34 -11.59 8.57
CA LYS A 93 3.13 -10.94 7.52
C LYS A 93 2.29 -10.76 6.27
N ASN A 94 2.38 -9.57 5.68
CA ASN A 94 1.77 -9.22 4.42
C ASN A 94 2.82 -8.69 3.44
N GLU A 95 2.64 -8.99 2.16
CA GLU A 95 3.42 -8.45 1.06
C GLU A 95 2.49 -7.95 -0.04
N VAL A 96 2.69 -6.71 -0.48
CA VAL A 96 2.01 -6.12 -1.64
C VAL A 96 3.05 -5.73 -2.66
N ARG A 97 2.87 -6.16 -3.91
CA ARG A 97 3.70 -5.80 -5.06
C ARG A 97 2.85 -5.17 -6.14
N VAL A 98 3.16 -3.92 -6.49
CA VAL A 98 2.66 -3.25 -7.68
C VAL A 98 3.71 -3.46 -8.78
N ILE A 99 3.34 -4.15 -9.85
CA ILE A 99 4.26 -4.55 -10.92
C ILE A 99 3.82 -3.88 -12.21
N LEU A 100 4.73 -3.17 -12.88
CA LEU A 100 4.40 -2.58 -14.18
C LEU A 100 4.22 -3.68 -15.24
N ASN A 101 3.08 -3.65 -15.92
CA ASN A 101 2.70 -4.59 -16.94
C ASN A 101 2.44 -3.89 -18.28
N GLY A 102 3.46 -3.22 -18.81
CA GLY A 102 3.39 -2.56 -20.10
C GLY A 102 4.60 -1.66 -20.34
N PRO A 103 4.64 -0.96 -21.48
CA PRO A 103 5.72 -0.05 -21.83
C PRO A 103 5.63 1.29 -21.10
N ASN A 104 4.43 1.74 -20.73
CA ASN A 104 4.22 3.06 -20.14
C ASN A 104 4.44 3.04 -18.62
N PRO A 105 5.24 3.97 -18.05
CA PRO A 105 5.52 4.01 -16.62
C PRO A 105 4.27 4.18 -15.73
N ILE A 106 4.43 3.86 -14.44
CA ILE A 106 3.50 4.24 -13.37
C ILE A 106 4.22 5.08 -12.32
N SER A 107 3.52 6.10 -11.81
CA SER A 107 3.95 6.92 -10.68
C SER A 107 3.12 6.61 -9.44
N ILE A 108 3.78 6.48 -8.28
CA ILE A 108 3.18 6.22 -6.96
C ILE A 108 3.76 7.21 -5.97
N ASP A 109 2.94 8.12 -5.45
CA ASP A 109 3.40 9.19 -4.56
C ASP A 109 3.13 8.89 -3.08
N GLN A 110 2.06 8.16 -2.77
CA GLN A 110 1.68 7.82 -1.40
C GLN A 110 1.30 6.36 -1.27
N ILE A 111 1.79 5.73 -0.20
CA ILE A 111 1.34 4.42 0.27
C ILE A 111 0.88 4.59 1.71
N ARG A 112 -0.35 4.17 2.02
CA ARG A 112 -0.91 4.21 3.37
C ARG A 112 -1.22 2.80 3.86
N VAL A 113 -0.62 2.45 4.99
CA VAL A 113 -0.86 1.19 5.70
C VAL A 113 -1.41 1.52 7.08
N THR A 114 -2.72 1.52 7.23
CA THR A 114 -3.39 1.92 8.49
C THR A 114 -3.85 0.70 9.25
N GLY A 115 -3.41 0.57 10.51
CA GLY A 115 -3.94 -0.45 11.40
C GLY A 115 -5.39 -0.16 11.78
N SER A 116 -6.16 -1.20 12.10
CA SER A 116 -7.29 -1.03 13.01
C SER A 116 -6.68 -0.70 14.36
N SER A 117 -6.70 0.57 14.77
CA SER A 117 -6.33 0.95 16.13
C SER A 117 -7.15 0.08 17.07
N ARG A 118 -6.51 -0.79 17.85
CA ARG A 118 -7.17 -1.30 19.06
C ARG A 118 -7.39 -0.04 19.88
N SER A 119 -8.65 0.41 19.96
CA SER A 119 -9.11 1.23 21.08
C SER A 119 -8.49 0.61 22.33
N GLN A 120 -7.60 1.35 23.00
CA GLN A 120 -7.20 1.01 24.34
C GLN A 120 -8.48 1.10 25.17
N LYS A 121 -9.20 -0.02 25.26
CA LYS A 121 -10.26 -0.19 26.24
C LYS A 121 -9.52 -0.13 27.57
N ALA A 122 -9.46 1.07 28.14
CA ALA A 122 -8.93 1.31 29.47
C ALA A 122 -9.61 0.31 30.38
N LYS A 123 -8.87 -0.73 30.80
CA LYS A 123 -9.26 -1.57 31.93
C LYS A 123 -9.04 -0.70 33.18
N GLY A 124 -9.94 0.27 33.38
CA GLY A 124 -10.14 0.97 34.64
C GLY A 124 -10.74 -0.02 35.63
N ARG A 125 -9.86 -0.81 36.23
CA ARG A 125 -9.95 -1.46 37.55
C ARG A 125 -11.20 -1.02 38.35
N LYS A 126 -12.24 -1.86 38.39
CA LYS A 126 -13.18 -1.85 39.52
C LYS A 126 -12.39 -2.30 40.75
N LYS A 127 -11.99 -1.35 41.61
CA LYS A 127 -11.56 -1.67 42.98
C LYS A 127 -12.78 -2.24 43.70
N GLY A 128 -12.77 -3.55 43.90
CA GLY A 128 -13.50 -4.12 45.02
C GLY A 128 -12.82 -3.64 46.30
N SER A 129 -13.58 -3.02 47.20
CA SER A 129 -13.29 -3.08 48.62
C SER A 129 -14.47 -3.78 49.28
N SER A 130 -14.14 -4.89 49.91
CA SER A 130 -15.05 -5.79 50.59
C SER A 130 -15.09 -5.37 52.05
N LYS A 131 -16.30 -5.27 52.61
CA LYS A 131 -16.71 -5.95 53.84
C LYS A 131 -16.22 -5.43 55.22
N LYS A 132 -17.24 -5.01 55.99
CA LYS A 132 -17.51 -5.20 57.44
C LYS A 132 -16.56 -4.59 58.48
N ARG A 133 -17.14 -3.83 59.41
CA ARG A 133 -17.65 -4.24 60.76
C ARG A 133 -18.51 -3.05 61.26
N GLY A 134 -19.67 -3.25 61.89
CA GLY A 134 -19.86 -4.02 63.12
C GLY A 134 -19.91 -2.99 64.24
#